data_AF-A0A377V728-F1
#
_entry.id   AF-A0A377V728-F1
#
_cell.length_a   1.000
_cell.length_b   1.000
_cell.length_c   1.000
_cell.angle_alpha   90.00
_cell.angle_beta   90.00
_cell.angle_gamma   90.00
#
_symmetry.space_group_name_H-M   'P 1'
#
loop_
_entity.id
_entity.type
_entity.pdbx_description
1 polymer ?
#
loop_
_entity_poly.entity_id
_entity_poly.type
_entity_poly.pdbx_seq_one_letter_code
_entity_poly.pdbx_strand_id
1 'polypeptide(L)'
;MMENLREVMQEETREFLNELARHADYPIERMTIACGELGHHIKDFCRSHRVDLVICGNHNHSLFSRATCSAKSIVGSCGVDVLLVSLEKG
;
A
#
# COMPACT_ATOMS: atom_id res chain seq x y z
N MET A 1 26.34 -9.61 -8.13
CA MET A 1 25.71 -10.64 -7.28
C MET A 1 24.55 -10.09 -6.46
N MET A 2 24.64 -8.89 -5.84
CA MET A 2 23.49 -8.26 -5.17
C MET A 2 22.41 -7.70 -6.13
N GLU A 3 22.77 -7.29 -7.35
CA GLU A 3 21.80 -6.80 -8.35
C GLU A 3 20.84 -7.91 -8.80
N ASN A 4 21.33 -9.10 -9.13
CA ASN A 4 20.50 -10.27 -9.45
C ASN A 4 19.50 -10.61 -8.33
N LEU A 5 19.87 -10.43 -7.05
CA LEU A 5 18.96 -10.71 -5.94
C LEU A 5 17.84 -9.67 -5.83
N ARG A 6 18.14 -8.40 -6.10
CA ARG A 6 17.12 -7.32 -6.11
C ARG A 6 16.13 -7.49 -7.25
N GLU A 7 16.60 -7.92 -8.42
CA GLU A 7 15.75 -8.22 -9.57
C GLU A 7 14.78 -9.37 -9.25
N VAL A 8 15.27 -10.47 -8.69
CA VAL A 8 14.43 -11.61 -8.29
C VAL A 8 13.38 -11.19 -7.26
N MET A 9 13.73 -10.42 -6.22
CA MET A 9 12.77 -9.95 -5.23
C MET A 9 11.68 -9.04 -5.83
N GLN A 10 12.05 -8.20 -6.82
CA GLN A 10 11.07 -7.37 -7.53
C GLN A 10 10.13 -8.21 -8.40
N GLU A 11 10.64 -9.28 -9.01
CA GLU A 11 9.86 -10.20 -9.82
C GLU A 11 8.83 -10.95 -8.96
N GLU A 12 9.25 -11.52 -7.82
CA GLU A 12 8.33 -12.15 -6.86
C GLU A 12 7.25 -11.19 -6.36
N THR A 13 7.63 -9.94 -6.03
CA THR A 13 6.66 -8.91 -5.59
C THR A 13 5.67 -8.56 -6.69
N ARG A 14 6.12 -8.55 -7.95
CA ARG A 14 5.27 -8.30 -9.12
C ARG A 14 4.27 -9.43 -9.32
N GLU A 15 4.72 -10.67 -9.22
CA GLU A 15 3.87 -11.85 -9.34
C GLU A 15 2.78 -11.86 -8.27
N PHE A 16 3.15 -11.54 -7.02
CA PHE A 16 2.19 -11.41 -5.92
C PHE A 16 1.12 -10.34 -6.19
N LEU A 17 1.52 -9.14 -6.65
CA LEU A 17 0.56 -8.08 -6.99
C LEU A 17 -0.35 -8.47 -8.16
N ASN A 18 0.20 -9.13 -9.19
CA ASN A 18 -0.58 -9.61 -10.33
C ASN A 18 -1.63 -10.64 -9.87
N GLU A 19 -1.28 -11.51 -8.93
CA GLU A 19 -2.23 -12.48 -8.37
C GLU A 19 -3.37 -11.78 -7.61
N LEU A 20 -3.04 -10.81 -6.76
CA LEU A 20 -4.06 -9.99 -6.08
C LEU A 20 -5.01 -9.31 -7.07
N ALA A 21 -4.47 -8.75 -8.16
CA ALA A 21 -5.28 -8.11 -9.19
C ALA A 21 -6.20 -9.10 -9.93
N ARG A 22 -5.74 -10.33 -10.19
CA ARG A 22 -6.57 -11.39 -10.78
C ARG A 22 -7.75 -11.78 -9.88
N HIS A 23 -7.57 -11.74 -8.57
CA HIS A 23 -8.59 -12.10 -7.58
C HIS A 23 -9.50 -10.96 -7.15
N ALA A 24 -9.24 -9.72 -7.57
CA ALA A 24 -9.99 -8.55 -7.11
C ALA A 24 -11.45 -8.49 -7.61
N ASP A 25 -11.81 -9.30 -8.62
CA ASP A 25 -13.13 -9.31 -9.29
C ASP A 25 -13.63 -7.89 -9.67
N TYR A 26 -12.67 -7.00 -9.94
CA TYR A 26 -12.89 -5.60 -10.29
C TYR A 26 -11.72 -5.12 -11.17
N PRO A 27 -11.96 -4.30 -12.22
CA PRO A 27 -10.88 -3.86 -13.11
C PRO A 27 -9.81 -3.04 -12.36
N ILE A 28 -8.57 -3.50 -12.44
CA ILE A 28 -7.41 -2.82 -11.87
C ILE A 28 -6.74 -1.96 -12.93
N GLU A 29 -6.86 -0.64 -12.80
CA GLU A 29 -6.27 0.33 -13.73
C GLU A 29 -4.74 0.37 -13.62
N ARG A 30 -4.20 0.28 -12.39
CA ARG A 30 -2.77 0.44 -12.13
C ARG A 30 -2.32 -0.34 -10.91
N MET A 31 -1.15 -0.96 -11.04
CA MET A 31 -0.38 -1.54 -9.94
C MET A 31 0.96 -0.83 -9.84
N THR A 32 1.47 -0.61 -8.63
CA THR A 32 2.74 0.10 -8.43
C THR A 32 3.51 -0.52 -7.27
N ILE A 33 4.78 -0.85 -7.53
CA ILE A 33 5.74 -1.26 -6.51
C ILE A 33 6.60 -0.03 -6.21
N ALA A 34 6.66 0.37 -4.95
CA ALA A 34 7.42 1.53 -4.51
C ALA A 34 8.39 1.15 -3.39
N CYS A 35 9.57 1.77 -3.40
CA CYS A 35 10.61 1.60 -2.38
C CYS A 35 10.91 2.95 -1.74
N GLY A 36 11.01 3.00 -0.41
CA GLY A 36 11.26 4.23 0.35
C GLY A 36 10.12 4.55 1.31
N GLU A 37 9.91 5.84 1.60
CA GLU A 37 8.89 6.26 2.56
C GLU A 37 7.48 6.17 1.94
N LEU A 38 6.59 5.47 2.64
CA LEU A 38 5.26 5.10 2.14
C LEU A 38 4.34 6.31 1.95
N GLY A 39 4.35 7.26 2.89
CA GLY A 39 3.54 8.48 2.83
C GLY A 39 3.87 9.35 1.61
N HIS A 40 5.15 9.51 1.30
CA HIS A 40 5.63 10.21 0.11
C HIS A 40 5.07 9.58 -1.16
N HIS A 41 5.25 8.27 -1.35
CA HIS A 41 4.76 7.56 -2.53
C HIS A 41 3.24 7.64 -2.69
N ILE A 42 2.49 7.48 -1.60
CA ILE A 42 1.02 7.58 -1.64
C ILE A 42 0.59 9.01 -1.98
N LYS A 43 1.19 10.03 -1.37
CA LYS A 43 0.88 11.44 -1.65
C LYS A 43 1.12 11.78 -3.12
N ASP A 44 2.26 11.39 -3.67
CA ASP A 44 2.61 11.65 -5.07
C ASP A 44 1.69 10.88 -6.01
N PHE A 45 1.34 9.65 -5.66
CA PHE A 45 0.39 8.86 -6.42
C PHE A 45 -0.99 9.51 -6.45
N CYS A 46 -1.50 9.97 -5.30
CA CYS A 46 -2.80 10.63 -5.21
C CYS A 46 -2.83 11.91 -6.04
N ARG A 47 -1.79 12.74 -5.97
CA ARG A 47 -1.68 13.97 -6.77
C ARG A 47 -1.58 13.70 -8.27
N SER A 48 -0.82 12.68 -8.67
CA SER A 48 -0.56 12.38 -10.08
C SER A 48 -1.76 11.73 -10.77
N HIS A 49 -2.55 10.95 -10.03
CA HIS A 49 -3.65 10.15 -10.57
C HIS A 49 -5.04 10.64 -10.13
N ARG A 50 -5.12 11.75 -9.38
CA ARG A 50 -6.37 12.31 -8.85
C ARG A 50 -7.18 11.28 -8.05
N VAL A 51 -6.48 10.49 -7.24
CA VAL A 51 -7.13 9.62 -6.25
C VAL A 51 -7.75 10.51 -5.18
N ASP A 52 -8.96 10.21 -4.78
CA ASP A 52 -9.73 10.93 -3.75
C ASP A 52 -9.95 10.10 -2.47
N LEU A 53 -9.79 8.78 -2.55
CA LEU A 53 -9.89 7.86 -1.41
C LEU A 53 -8.72 6.87 -1.38
N VAL A 54 -8.06 6.78 -0.24
CA VAL A 54 -7.04 5.76 0.06
C VAL A 54 -7.60 4.75 1.04
N ILE A 55 -7.56 3.47 0.69
CA ILE A 55 -7.95 2.37 1.58
C ILE A 55 -6.68 1.68 2.09
N CYS A 56 -6.54 1.52 3.41
CA CYS A 56 -5.41 0.82 4.01
C CYS A 56 -5.88 -0.24 5.01
N GLY A 57 -5.36 -1.46 4.85
CA GLY A 57 -5.50 -2.52 5.85
C GLY A 57 -4.55 -2.30 7.03
N ASN A 58 -5.01 -2.63 8.24
CA ASN A 58 -4.19 -2.59 9.46
C ASN A 58 -4.33 -3.90 10.24
N HIS A 59 -3.20 -4.58 10.52
CA HIS A 59 -3.17 -5.86 11.23
C HIS A 59 -2.96 -5.74 12.75
N ASN A 60 -3.26 -4.58 13.35
CA ASN A 60 -2.88 -4.33 14.75
C ASN A 60 -4.02 -4.62 15.74
N HIS A 61 -3.93 -5.76 16.43
CA HIS A 61 -4.87 -6.26 17.46
C HIS A 61 -4.98 -5.41 18.75
N SER A 62 -4.51 -4.17 18.78
CA SER A 62 -4.64 -3.33 19.97
C SER A 62 -4.79 -1.86 19.59
N LEU A 63 -5.93 -1.31 19.97
CA LEU A 63 -6.37 0.07 19.82
C LEU A 63 -5.40 1.14 20.39
N PHE A 64 -4.26 0.74 20.98
CA PHE A 64 -3.25 1.61 21.59
C PHE A 64 -1.95 1.72 20.77
N SER A 65 -1.74 0.92 19.72
CA SER A 65 -0.61 1.07 18.77
C SER A 65 -0.90 2.05 17.63
N ARG A 66 -2.08 2.68 17.62
CA ARG A 66 -2.54 3.70 16.66
C ARG A 66 -1.57 4.89 16.47
N ALA A 67 -0.50 4.96 17.26
CA ALA A 67 0.52 5.98 17.19
C ALA A 67 1.80 5.61 16.39
N THR A 68 2.03 4.35 16.01
CA THR A 68 3.34 3.88 15.47
C THR A 68 3.28 3.13 14.13
N CYS A 69 2.10 2.87 13.57
CA CYS A 69 1.95 2.17 12.29
C CYS A 69 1.92 3.16 11.09
N SER A 70 2.44 2.76 9.93
CA SER A 70 2.54 3.56 8.70
C SER A 70 1.24 4.25 8.28
N ALA A 71 0.09 3.72 8.69
CA ALA A 71 -1.23 4.36 8.56
C ALA A 71 -1.26 5.82 9.07
N LYS A 72 -0.51 6.16 10.14
CA LYS A 72 -0.45 7.54 10.65
C LYS A 72 0.27 8.50 9.69
N SER A 73 1.34 8.03 9.05
CA SER A 73 2.04 8.76 7.99
C SER A 73 1.08 9.01 6.83
N ILE A 74 0.33 7.99 6.42
CA ILE A 74 -0.64 8.07 5.30
C ILE A 74 -1.75 9.07 5.60
N VAL A 75 -2.44 8.92 6.74
CA VAL A 75 -3.53 9.84 7.16
C VAL A 75 -3.03 11.28 7.25
N GLY A 76 -1.81 11.50 7.74
CA GLY A 76 -1.24 12.84 7.89
C GLY A 76 -0.67 13.45 6.61
N SER A 77 -0.36 12.67 5.58
CA SER A 77 0.43 13.14 4.42
C SER A 77 -0.25 13.02 3.06
N CYS A 78 -1.23 12.12 2.89
CA CYS A 78 -1.80 11.82 1.58
C CYS A 78 -2.67 12.97 1.00
N GLY A 79 -3.22 13.83 1.86
CA GLY A 79 -4.02 14.98 1.46
C GLY A 79 -5.40 14.63 0.87
N VAL A 80 -5.86 13.40 1.08
CA VAL A 80 -7.15 12.86 0.59
C VAL A 80 -7.82 12.04 1.70
N ASP A 81 -9.06 11.61 1.48
CA ASP A 81 -9.77 10.81 2.47
C ASP A 81 -9.10 9.44 2.64
N VAL A 82 -9.02 8.95 3.89
CA VAL A 82 -8.39 7.67 4.21
C VAL A 82 -9.36 6.77 4.97
N LEU A 83 -9.65 5.60 4.41
CA LEU A 83 -10.38 4.53 5.07
C LEU A 83 -9.40 3.49 5.64
N LEU A 84 -9.32 3.42 6.97
CA LEU A 84 -8.54 2.40 7.66
C LEU A 84 -9.43 1.19 7.98
N VAL A 85 -9.08 0.04 7.40
CA VAL A 85 -9.80 -1.23 7.60
C VAL A 85 -8.99 -2.12 8.53
N SER A 86 -9.58 -2.48 9.68
CA SER A 86 -8.99 -3.49 10.57
C SER A 86 -9.10 -4.86 9.92
N LEU A 87 -7.97 -5.57 9.81
CA LEU A 87 -7.93 -6.93 9.27
C LEU A 87 -7.80 -7.92 10.42
N GLU A 88 -8.86 -8.71 10.64
CA GLU A 88 -8.85 -9.79 11.62
C GLU A 88 -8.05 -11.00 11.08
N LYS A 89 -7.48 -11.80 11.98
CA LYS A 89 -6.90 -13.09 11.60
C LYS A 89 -8.04 -14.06 11.40
N GLY A 90 -8.17 -14.60 10.18
CA GLY A 90 -9.04 -15.73 9.87
C GLY A 90 -8.57 -17.02 10.54
#